data_AF-A0A7C1A9F9-F1
#
_entry.id   AF-A0A7C1A9F9-F1
#
_cell.length_a   1.000
_cell.length_b   1.000
_cell.length_c   1.000
_cell.angle_alpha   90.00
_cell.angle_beta   90.00
_cell.angle_gamma   90.00
#
_symmetry.space_group_name_H-M   'P 1'
#
loop_
_entity.id
_entity.type
_entity.pdbx_description
1 polymer ?
#
loop_
_entity_poly.entity_id
_entity_poly.type
_entity_poly.pdbx_seq_one_letter_code
_entity_poly.pdbx_strand_id
1 'polypeptide(L)'
;MTQKFIILHKGIIRKQDRKTLNSHKSAILWFTGLSCAGKSTLAYEIEEELFKRGLRAYVLDGDNVRTGLNKDLYEEPEHPEIVVETDKMTVEKSVEKIMNYLEEKGYINKWKRESTLKKALDIK
;
A
#
# COMPACT_ATOMS: atom_id res chain seq x y z
N MET A 1 30.80 -19.55 -21.75
CA MET A 1 30.02 -18.30 -21.57
C MET A 1 28.65 -18.51 -22.21
N THR A 2 27.60 -18.71 -21.42
CA THR A 2 26.23 -18.89 -21.92
C THR A 2 25.57 -17.54 -22.13
N GLN A 3 25.23 -17.19 -23.38
CA GLN A 3 24.44 -16.00 -23.69
C GLN A 3 23.04 -16.14 -23.09
N LYS A 4 22.66 -15.20 -22.24
CA LYS A 4 21.34 -15.15 -21.60
C LYS A 4 20.36 -14.44 -22.56
N PHE A 5 19.56 -15.21 -23.29
CA PHE A 5 18.49 -14.69 -24.17
C PHE A 5 17.26 -14.25 -23.35
N ILE A 6 17.39 -13.18 -22.57
CA ILE A 6 16.23 -12.55 -21.94
C ILE A 6 15.77 -11.40 -22.82
N ILE A 7 14.72 -11.63 -23.60
CA ILE A 7 14.07 -10.59 -24.39
C ILE A 7 12.93 -10.00 -23.56
N LEU A 8 13.05 -8.72 -23.20
CA LEU A 8 12.01 -8.02 -22.45
C LEU A 8 10.84 -7.70 -23.37
N HIS A 9 9.74 -8.44 -23.23
CA HIS A 9 8.49 -8.13 -23.93
C HIS A 9 7.75 -6.99 -23.21
N LYS A 10 7.59 -5.85 -23.89
CA LYS A 10 6.75 -4.75 -23.38
C LYS A 10 5.29 -5.08 -23.66
N GLY A 11 4.47 -5.11 -22.61
CA GLY A 11 3.02 -5.27 -22.74
C GLY A 11 2.40 -4.11 -23.51
N ILE A 12 1.32 -4.38 -24.24
CA ILE A 12 0.53 -3.37 -24.98
C ILE A 12 -0.01 -2.33 -24.00
N ILE A 13 -0.49 -2.77 -22.83
CA ILE A 13 -1.00 -1.92 -21.75
C ILE A 13 0.13 -1.41 -20.87
N ARG A 14 0.25 -0.08 -20.78
CA ARG A 14 1.31 0.62 -20.05
C ARG A 14 0.86 1.02 -18.64
N LYS A 15 1.83 1.44 -17.82
CA LYS A 15 1.58 1.99 -16.49
C LYS A 15 0.65 3.21 -16.52
N GLN A 16 0.75 4.05 -17.56
CA GLN A 16 -0.10 5.23 -17.69
C GLN A 16 -1.56 4.87 -17.94
N ASP A 17 -1.83 3.86 -18.78
CA ASP A 17 -3.19 3.42 -19.08
C ASP A 17 -3.91 2.94 -17.81
N ARG A 18 -3.19 2.19 -16.96
CA ARG A 18 -3.72 1.72 -15.66
C ARG A 18 -3.98 2.87 -14.69
N LYS A 19 -3.10 3.90 -14.68
CA LYS A 19 -3.31 5.10 -13.85
C LYS A 19 -4.56 5.86 -14.28
N THR A 20 -4.75 6.04 -15.59
CA THR A 20 -5.95 6.68 -16.14
C THR A 20 -7.21 5.88 -15.78
N LEU A 21 -7.18 4.55 -15.93
CA LEU A 21 -8.31 3.69 -15.58
C LEU A 21 -8.67 3.74 -14.09
N ASN A 22 -7.67 3.78 -13.21
CA ASN A 22 -7.89 3.71 -11.76
C ASN A 22 -8.00 5.09 -11.08
N SER A 23 -7.68 6.18 -11.77
CA SER A 23 -7.60 7.54 -11.18
C SER A 23 -6.63 7.70 -9.99
N HIS A 24 -5.69 6.76 -9.82
CA HIS A 24 -4.61 6.82 -8.82
C HIS A 24 -3.32 6.18 -9.34
N LYS A 25 -2.18 6.42 -8.67
CA LYS A 25 -0.92 5.76 -9.03
C LYS A 25 -0.90 4.34 -8.47
N SER A 26 -0.18 3.45 -9.15
CA SER A 26 0.18 2.15 -8.61
C SER A 26 1.35 2.28 -7.65
N ALA A 27 1.22 1.68 -6.48
CA ALA A 27 2.27 1.53 -5.47
C ALA A 27 2.26 0.09 -4.95
N ILE A 28 3.39 -0.34 -4.41
CA ILE A 28 3.50 -1.58 -3.62
C ILE A 28 3.90 -1.12 -2.23
N LEU A 29 3.14 -1.53 -1.23
CA LEU A 29 3.51 -1.34 0.17
C LEU A 29 4.00 -2.68 0.69
N TRP A 30 5.25 -2.74 1.08
CA TRP A 30 5.88 -3.96 1.55
C TRP A 30 6.09 -3.87 3.07
N PHE A 31 5.45 -4.74 3.82
CA PHE A 31 5.58 -4.77 5.29
C PHE A 31 6.65 -5.77 5.71
N THR A 32 7.65 -5.28 6.42
CA THR A 32 8.74 -6.08 6.99
C THR A 32 8.75 -6.03 8.51
N GLY A 33 9.38 -7.01 9.14
CA GLY A 33 9.55 -7.09 10.59
C GLY A 33 9.20 -8.45 11.19
N LEU A 34 9.37 -8.58 12.51
CA LEU A 34 9.22 -9.84 13.26
C LEU A 34 7.85 -10.50 13.06
N SER A 35 7.80 -11.83 13.15
CA SER A 35 6.53 -12.55 13.24
C SER A 35 5.70 -12.01 14.41
N CYS A 36 4.38 -11.95 14.25
CA CYS A 36 3.44 -11.36 15.21
C CYS A 36 3.56 -9.84 15.47
N ALA A 37 4.38 -9.09 14.74
CA ALA A 37 4.46 -7.62 14.85
C ALA A 37 3.22 -6.86 14.32
N GLY A 38 2.12 -7.55 14.00
CA GLY A 38 0.88 -6.90 13.51
C GLY A 38 0.90 -6.48 12.03
N LYS A 39 1.85 -6.99 11.22
CA LYS A 39 1.98 -6.64 9.79
C LYS A 39 0.70 -6.90 8.99
N SER A 40 0.16 -8.11 9.07
CA SER A 40 -1.06 -8.47 8.35
C SER A 40 -2.25 -7.62 8.82
N THR A 41 -2.39 -7.40 10.14
CA THR A 41 -3.41 -6.51 10.71
C THR A 41 -3.34 -5.12 10.08
N LEU A 42 -2.15 -4.51 10.05
CA LEU A 42 -1.97 -3.19 9.45
C LEU A 42 -2.27 -3.17 7.95
N ALA A 43 -1.88 -4.22 7.22
CA ALA A 43 -2.15 -4.34 5.79
C ALA A 43 -3.65 -4.39 5.48
N TYR A 44 -4.44 -5.18 6.22
CA TYR A 44 -5.88 -5.27 6.03
C TYR A 44 -6.61 -3.98 6.42
N GLU A 45 -6.21 -3.32 7.51
CA GLU A 45 -6.80 -2.03 7.90
C GLU A 45 -6.54 -0.94 6.86
N ILE A 46 -5.35 -0.92 6.26
CA ILE A 46 -5.04 0.01 5.16
C ILE A 46 -5.84 -0.33 3.90
N GLU A 47 -6.02 -1.62 3.59
CA GLU A 47 -6.88 -2.05 2.48
C GLU A 47 -8.32 -1.57 2.68
N GLU A 48 -8.87 -1.72 3.88
CA GLU A 48 -10.21 -1.23 4.22
C GLU A 48 -10.31 0.29 4.05
N GLU A 49 -9.33 1.05 4.55
CA GLU A 49 -9.29 2.51 4.39
C GLU A 49 -9.16 2.95 2.94
N LEU A 50 -8.35 2.26 2.12
CA LEU A 50 -8.26 2.52 0.68
C LEU A 50 -9.59 2.19 -0.02
N PHE A 51 -10.23 1.08 0.35
CA PHE A 51 -11.51 0.66 -0.19
C PHE A 51 -12.62 1.69 0.11
N LYS A 52 -12.71 2.18 1.35
CA LYS A 52 -13.64 3.27 1.75
C LYS A 52 -13.47 4.53 0.90
N ARG A 53 -12.24 4.79 0.42
CA ARG A 53 -11.92 5.92 -0.46
C ARG A 53 -12.16 5.63 -1.95
N GLY A 54 -12.66 4.45 -2.30
CA GLY A 54 -12.90 4.02 -3.68
C GLY A 54 -11.61 3.63 -4.43
N LEU A 55 -10.51 3.38 -3.71
CA LEU A 55 -9.22 3.01 -4.30
C LEU A 55 -9.08 1.49 -4.35
N ARG A 56 -8.46 0.99 -5.42
CA ARG A 56 -8.23 -0.44 -5.60
C ARG A 56 -6.94 -0.83 -4.90
N ALA A 57 -7.06 -1.66 -3.87
CA ALA A 57 -5.96 -2.28 -3.16
C ALA A 57 -6.20 -3.78 -3.05
N TYR A 58 -5.13 -4.53 -2.86
CA TYR A 58 -5.20 -5.96 -2.58
C TYR A 58 -4.04 -6.35 -1.66
N VAL A 59 -4.33 -7.10 -0.60
CA VAL A 59 -3.30 -7.63 0.31
C VAL A 59 -2.80 -8.99 -0.17
N LEU A 60 -1.49 -9.07 -0.39
CA LEU A 60 -0.78 -10.33 -0.62
C LEU A 60 -0.11 -10.76 0.68
N ASP A 61 -0.86 -11.45 1.54
CA ASP A 61 -0.33 -11.96 2.80
C ASP A 61 0.66 -13.12 2.53
N GLY A 62 1.90 -12.96 2.99
CA GLY A 62 2.96 -13.95 2.81
C GLY A 62 2.60 -15.32 3.39
N ASP A 63 1.82 -15.39 4.47
CA ASP A 63 1.35 -16.67 5.03
C ASP A 63 0.38 -17.37 4.07
N ASN A 64 -0.48 -16.61 3.39
CA ASN A 64 -1.41 -17.15 2.39
C ASN A 64 -0.69 -17.54 1.10
N VAL A 65 0.26 -16.71 0.63
CA VAL A 65 0.96 -16.88 -0.66
C VAL A 65 2.01 -18.01 -0.60
N ARG A 66 2.64 -18.24 0.57
CA ARG A 66 3.62 -19.33 0.78
C ARG A 66 3.05 -20.73 0.60
N THR A 67 1.74 -20.90 0.67
CA THR A 67 1.09 -22.19 0.44
C THR A 67 1.00 -22.58 -1.05
N GLY A 68 1.26 -21.64 -1.99
CA GLY A 68 1.08 -21.89 -3.42
C GLY A 68 2.19 -21.42 -4.37
N LEU A 69 2.75 -20.21 -4.19
CA LEU A 69 3.55 -19.55 -5.24
C LEU A 69 5.06 -19.68 -5.08
N ASN A 70 5.62 -19.49 -3.88
CA ASN A 70 7.03 -19.72 -3.59
C ASN A 70 7.31 -19.67 -2.08
N LYS A 71 8.21 -20.53 -1.59
CA LYS A 71 8.53 -20.65 -0.16
C LYS A 71 9.51 -19.57 0.32
N ASP A 72 10.36 -19.05 -0.58
CA ASP A 72 11.53 -18.22 -0.24
C ASP A 72 11.36 -16.73 -0.60
N LEU A 73 10.16 -16.17 -0.42
CA LEU A 73 9.81 -14.86 -0.98
C LEU A 73 10.23 -13.61 -0.18
N TYR A 74 11.18 -13.69 0.75
CA TYR A 74 11.43 -12.56 1.67
C TYR A 74 12.89 -12.29 1.99
N GLU A 75 13.30 -11.03 1.75
CA GLU A 75 14.46 -10.37 2.36
C GLU A 75 13.98 -9.02 2.93
N GLU A 76 14.53 -8.62 4.09
CA GLU A 76 14.20 -7.34 4.72
C GLU A 76 14.94 -6.19 4.02
N PRO A 77 14.29 -5.06 3.71
CA PRO A 77 14.95 -3.94 3.05
C PRO A 77 15.93 -3.26 4.01
N GLU A 78 17.13 -2.95 3.51
CA GLU A 78 18.16 -2.23 4.29
C GLU A 78 17.71 -0.79 4.66
N HIS A 79 16.83 -0.19 3.86
CA HIS A 79 16.39 1.21 4.00
C HIS A 79 14.87 1.35 3.82
N PRO A 80 14.06 1.16 4.88
CA PRO A 80 12.61 1.31 4.78
C PRO A 80 12.21 2.78 4.58
N GLU A 81 11.23 3.06 3.70
CA GLU A 81 10.74 4.43 3.51
C GLU A 81 9.83 4.91 4.66
N ILE A 82 9.24 3.99 5.42
CA ILE A 82 8.37 4.26 6.57
C ILE A 82 8.72 3.28 7.69
N VAL A 83 8.93 3.81 8.90
CA VAL A 83 9.08 3.00 10.11
C VAL A 83 7.82 3.13 10.95
N VAL A 84 7.21 2.00 11.30
CA VAL A 84 6.04 1.91 12.20
C VAL A 84 6.45 1.12 13.43
N GLU A 85 6.32 1.74 14.60
CA GLU A 85 6.63 1.13 15.90
C GLU A 85 5.31 0.75 16.58
N THR A 86 4.84 -0.47 16.34
CA THR A 86 3.51 -0.95 16.74
C THR A 86 3.32 -1.06 18.25
N ASP A 87 4.41 -1.05 19.01
CA ASP A 87 4.43 -1.00 20.48
C ASP A 87 4.24 0.42 21.03
N LYS A 88 4.49 1.45 20.21
CA LYS A 88 4.44 2.86 20.62
C LYS A 88 3.22 3.61 20.11
N MET A 89 2.44 3.01 19.21
CA MET A 89 1.24 3.63 18.66
C MET A 89 0.14 2.62 18.40
N THR A 90 -1.10 3.08 18.39
CA THR A 90 -2.25 2.22 18.06
C THR A 90 -2.25 1.88 16.57
N VAL A 91 -3.07 0.89 16.20
CA VAL A 91 -3.25 0.49 14.80
C VAL A 91 -3.76 1.67 13.98
N GLU A 92 -4.75 2.40 14.48
CA GLU A 92 -5.36 3.54 13.78
C GLU A 92 -4.33 4.64 13.49
N LYS A 93 -3.44 4.94 14.45
CA LYS A 93 -2.35 5.91 14.25
C LYS A 93 -1.32 5.42 13.25
N SER A 94 -1.05 4.12 13.23
CA SER A 94 -0.15 3.49 12.26
C SER A 94 -0.73 3.60 10.84
N VAL A 95 -2.02 3.30 10.69
CA VAL A 95 -2.76 3.44 9.43
C VAL A 95 -2.74 4.90 8.98
N GLU A 96 -3.08 5.84 9.86
CA GLU A 96 -3.05 7.28 9.54
C GLU A 96 -1.67 7.74 9.05
N LYS A 97 -0.60 7.32 9.75
CA LYS A 97 0.78 7.64 9.36
C LYS A 97 1.11 7.16 7.94
N ILE A 98 0.73 5.93 7.60
CA ILE A 98 0.98 5.38 6.26
C ILE A 98 0.11 6.08 5.21
N MET A 99 -1.16 6.30 5.48
CA MET A 99 -2.07 6.98 4.55
C MET A 99 -1.61 8.41 4.25
N ASN A 100 -1.16 9.14 5.27
CA ASN A 100 -0.57 10.47 5.11
C ASN A 100 0.69 10.43 4.24
N TYR A 101 1.59 9.48 4.45
CA TYR A 101 2.75 9.31 3.59
C TYR A 101 2.36 9.06 2.12
N LEU A 102 1.37 8.20 1.87
CA LEU A 102 0.88 7.90 0.51
C LEU A 102 0.30 9.14 -0.17
N GLU A 103 -0.39 9.99 0.58
CA GLU A 103 -0.89 11.29 0.10
C GLU A 103 0.25 12.27 -0.19
N GLU A 104 1.22 12.41 0.72
CA GLU A 104 2.36 13.32 0.60
C GLU A 104 3.26 12.98 -0.60
N LYS A 105 3.48 11.68 -0.85
CA LYS A 105 4.21 11.21 -2.05
C LYS A 105 3.36 11.23 -3.32
N GLY A 106 2.07 11.56 -3.20
CA GLY A 106 1.13 11.65 -4.30
C GLY A 106 0.87 10.30 -4.97
N TYR A 107 0.88 9.21 -4.20
CA TYR A 107 0.40 7.89 -4.65
C TYR A 107 -1.13 7.86 -4.71
N ILE A 108 -1.75 8.49 -3.71
CA ILE A 108 -3.20 8.66 -3.58
C ILE A 108 -3.54 10.15 -3.46
N ASN A 109 -4.79 10.50 -3.80
CA ASN A 109 -5.28 11.87 -3.64
C ASN A 109 -5.60 12.16 -2.17
N LYS A 110 -5.47 13.42 -1.75
CA LYS A 110 -5.86 13.86 -0.41
C LYS A 110 -7.33 13.56 -0.15
N TRP A 111 -7.62 12.91 0.97
CA TRP A 111 -8.99 12.59 1.36
C TRP A 111 -9.68 13.79 2.01
N LYS A 112 -10.95 14.03 1.64
CA LYS A 112 -11.79 15.04 2.29
C LYS A 112 -12.24 14.49 3.65
N ARG A 113 -11.59 14.90 4.73
CA ARG A 113 -11.99 14.53 6.09
C ARG A 113 -13.36 15.15 6.44
N GLU A 114 -14.21 14.40 7.12
CA GLU A 114 -15.56 14.84 7.53
C GLU A 114 -15.58 16.17 8.30
N SER A 115 -14.51 16.49 9.04
CA SER A 115 -14.35 17.79 9.71
C SER A 115 -14.37 18.99 8.75
N THR A 116 -13.98 18.79 7.49
CA THR A 116 -14.05 19.81 6.43
C THR A 116 -15.46 19.91 5.85
N LEU A 117 -16.19 18.80 5.79
CA LEU A 117 -17.58 18.76 5.32
C LEU A 117 -18.53 19.41 6.33
N LYS A 118 -18.33 19.20 7.64
CA LYS A 118 -19.09 19.92 8.69
C LYS A 118 -18.88 21.43 8.62
N LYS A 119 -17.63 21.90 8.42
CA LYS A 119 -17.35 23.34 8.21
C LYS A 119 -17.97 23.93 6.93
N ALA A 120 -18.18 23.12 5.89
CA ALA A 120 -18.85 23.57 4.66
C ALA A 120 -20.39 23.51 4.76
N LEU A 121 -20.92 22.71 5.68
CA LEU A 121 -22.36 22.58 5.95
C LEU A 121 -22.87 23.52 7.05
N ASP A 122 -22.00 23.97 7.96
CA ASP A 122 -22.28 25.01 8.98
C ASP A 122 -22.30 26.45 8.40
N ILE A 123 -22.27 26.62 7.07
CA ILE A 123 -22.46 27.90 6.37
C ILE A 123 -23.79 27.87 5.58
N LYS A 124 -24.83 27.29 6.17
CA LYS A 124 -26.22 27.46 5.69
C LYS A 124 -27.11 27.95 6.81
#